data_AF-A0A1I2N2V0-F1
#
_entry.id   AF-A0A1I2N2V0-F1
#
_cell.length_a   1.000
_cell.length_b   1.000
_cell.length_c   1.000
_cell.angle_alpha   90.00
_cell.angle_beta   90.00
_cell.angle_gamma   90.00
#
_symmetry.space_group_name_H-M   'P 1'
#
loop_
_entity.id
_entity.type
_entity.pdbx_description
1 polymer ?
#
loop_
_entity_poly.entity_id
_entity_poly.type
_entity_poly.pdbx_seq_one_letter_code
_entity_poly.pdbx_strand_id
1 'polypeptide(L)'
;MSVGKNAIHKEVLQINASIKKLEEKKINMLREIPFTKWTDLTNALQRISTNMVLIIDIQNEMSALNKIYESKEDIKIRKQELNSALNEIRERLRPLVEIKNSILAEYGAEFGNEIQNIYLQIEALEKKKKNFSIISDLVNNPENFT
;
A
#
# COMPACT_ATOMS: atom_id res chain seq x y z
N MET A 1 20.44 25.32 -5.91
CA MET A 1 19.85 23.96 -5.74
C MET A 1 19.11 23.78 -4.39
N SER A 2 18.41 24.79 -3.83
CA SER A 2 17.76 24.68 -2.50
C SER A 2 16.23 24.50 -2.53
N VAL A 3 15.58 24.72 -3.68
CA VAL A 3 14.10 24.73 -3.79
C VAL A 3 13.50 23.31 -3.67
N GLY A 4 14.15 22.30 -4.25
CA GLY A 4 13.67 20.90 -4.23
C GLY A 4 13.71 20.24 -2.85
N LYS A 5 14.73 20.56 -2.03
CA LYS A 5 14.88 20.00 -0.66
C LYS A 5 13.76 20.44 0.27
N ASN A 6 13.38 21.71 0.19
CA ASN A 6 12.32 22.28 1.02
C ASN A 6 10.93 21.71 0.64
N ALA A 7 10.72 21.38 -0.64
CA ALA A 7 9.48 20.78 -1.11
C ALA A 7 9.32 19.33 -0.60
N ILE A 8 10.34 18.47 -0.79
CA ILE A 8 10.30 17.07 -0.34
C ILE A 8 10.12 16.99 1.18
N HIS A 9 10.85 17.81 1.95
CA HIS A 9 10.71 17.83 3.40
C HIS A 9 9.29 18.23 3.84
N LYS A 10 8.70 19.25 3.22
CA LYS A 10 7.33 19.69 3.51
C LYS A 10 6.31 18.59 3.18
N GLU A 11 6.48 17.87 2.07
CA GLU A 11 5.62 16.75 1.70
C GLU A 11 5.71 15.59 2.71
N VAL A 12 6.91 15.24 3.17
CA VAL A 12 7.09 14.20 4.20
C VAL A 12 6.41 14.59 5.51
N LEU A 13 6.51 15.86 5.94
CA LEU A 13 5.81 16.35 7.13
C LEU A 13 4.29 16.25 6.98
N GLN A 14 3.75 16.60 5.82
CA GLN A 14 2.32 16.44 5.53
C GLN A 14 1.88 14.98 5.55
N ILE A 15 2.68 14.08 4.97
CA ILE A 15 2.41 12.63 5.01
C ILE A 15 2.38 12.13 6.45
N ASN A 16 3.37 12.49 7.28
CA ASN A 16 3.42 12.09 8.68
C ASN A 16 2.19 12.57 9.46
N ALA A 17 1.75 13.82 9.23
CA ALA A 17 0.55 14.35 9.85
C ALA A 17 -0.72 13.59 9.42
N SER A 18 -0.83 13.22 8.14
CA SER A 18 -1.96 12.41 7.63
C SER A 18 -1.96 11.00 8.20
N ILE A 19 -0.80 10.32 8.25
CA ILE A 19 -0.67 9.00 8.88
C ILE A 19 -1.09 9.07 10.33
N LYS A 20 -0.62 10.07 11.09
CA LYS A 20 -1.00 10.22 12.50
C LYS A 20 -2.52 10.35 12.69
N LYS A 21 -3.19 11.15 11.87
CA LYS A 21 -4.67 11.29 11.92
C LYS A 21 -5.38 9.97 11.60
N LEU A 22 -4.88 9.23 10.61
CA LEU A 22 -5.43 7.93 10.23
C LEU A 22 -5.21 6.88 11.31
N GLU A 23 -4.05 6.87 11.97
CA GLU A 23 -3.73 6.01 13.12
C GLU A 23 -4.66 6.27 14.30
N GLU A 24 -4.92 7.54 14.64
CA GLU A 24 -5.89 7.91 15.67
C GLU A 24 -7.29 7.40 15.32
N LYS A 25 -7.72 7.58 14.05
CA LYS A 25 -9.02 7.07 13.57
C LYS A 25 -9.09 5.53 13.61
N LYS A 26 -8.02 4.85 13.19
CA LYS A 26 -7.86 3.39 13.24
C LYS A 26 -8.06 2.88 14.66
N ILE A 27 -7.38 3.47 15.64
CA ILE A 27 -7.47 3.09 17.06
C ILE A 27 -8.90 3.31 17.58
N ASN A 28 -9.53 4.43 17.22
CA ASN A 28 -10.90 4.72 17.66
C ASN A 28 -11.89 3.67 17.13
N MET A 29 -11.82 3.29 15.86
CA MET A 29 -12.67 2.24 15.31
C MET A 29 -12.38 0.86 15.93
N LEU A 30 -11.10 0.52 16.15
CA LEU A 30 -10.73 -0.76 16.77
C LEU A 30 -11.31 -0.91 18.18
N ARG A 31 -11.53 0.19 18.92
CA ARG A 31 -12.15 0.16 20.26
C ARG A 31 -13.59 -0.35 20.27
N GLU A 32 -14.27 -0.32 19.13
CA GLU A 32 -15.63 -0.90 18.99
C GLU A 32 -15.57 -2.43 18.86
N ILE A 33 -14.38 -2.99 18.62
CA ILE A 33 -14.16 -4.42 18.38
C ILE A 33 -13.60 -5.07 19.66
N PRO A 34 -14.08 -6.27 20.06
CA PRO A 34 -13.49 -7.01 21.17
C PRO A 34 -11.98 -7.17 21.01
N PHE A 35 -11.24 -6.85 22.07
CA PHE A 35 -9.77 -6.92 22.08
C PHE A 35 -9.24 -8.30 21.65
N THR A 36 -9.97 -9.37 21.97
CA THR A 36 -9.64 -10.75 21.57
C THR A 36 -9.58 -10.95 20.05
N LYS A 37 -10.27 -10.13 19.26
CA LYS A 37 -10.29 -10.20 17.79
C LYS A 37 -9.26 -9.25 17.14
N TRP A 38 -8.60 -8.37 17.91
CA TRP A 38 -7.74 -7.31 17.35
C TRP A 38 -6.56 -7.87 16.58
N THR A 39 -5.83 -8.83 17.14
CA THR A 39 -4.62 -9.37 16.49
C THR A 39 -4.94 -9.94 15.12
N ASP A 40 -5.95 -10.79 15.01
CA ASP A 40 -6.33 -11.41 13.74
C ASP A 40 -6.83 -10.39 12.73
N LEU A 41 -7.68 -9.45 13.17
CA LEU A 41 -8.22 -8.42 12.30
C LEU A 41 -7.13 -7.46 11.81
N THR A 42 -6.30 -6.95 12.71
CA THR A 42 -5.25 -5.99 12.37
C THR A 42 -4.20 -6.62 11.44
N ASN A 43 -3.84 -7.88 11.68
CA ASN A 43 -2.97 -8.65 10.79
C ASN A 43 -3.61 -8.86 9.41
N ALA A 44 -4.88 -9.24 9.35
CA ALA A 44 -5.59 -9.43 8.09
C ALA A 44 -5.67 -8.11 7.30
N LEU A 45 -6.12 -7.02 7.93
CA LEU A 45 -6.24 -5.71 7.30
C LEU A 45 -4.89 -5.17 6.82
N GLN A 46 -3.85 -5.28 7.63
CA GLN A 46 -2.51 -4.84 7.25
C GLN A 46 -2.00 -5.60 6.03
N ARG A 47 -2.07 -6.94 6.06
CA ARG A 47 -1.58 -7.78 4.95
C ARG A 47 -2.43 -7.61 3.69
N ILE A 48 -3.74 -7.40 3.83
CA ILE A 48 -4.62 -7.05 2.70
C ILE A 48 -4.13 -5.74 2.07
N SER A 49 -3.92 -4.69 2.86
CA SER A 49 -3.49 -3.38 2.38
C SER A 49 -2.14 -3.40 1.69
N THR A 50 -1.14 -4.08 2.27
CA THR A 50 0.18 -4.27 1.61
C THR A 50 0.03 -4.94 0.25
N ASN A 51 -0.76 -6.01 0.15
CA ASN A 51 -0.99 -6.70 -1.12
C ASN A 51 -1.82 -5.87 -2.11
N MET A 52 -2.77 -5.06 -1.64
CA MET A 52 -3.52 -4.14 -2.51
C MET A 52 -2.60 -3.08 -3.13
N VAL A 53 -1.65 -2.54 -2.36
CA VAL A 53 -0.64 -1.61 -2.89
C VAL A 53 0.24 -2.27 -3.94
N LEU A 54 0.62 -3.54 -3.76
CA LEU A 54 1.35 -4.32 -4.77
C LEU A 54 0.52 -4.58 -6.04
N ILE A 55 -0.77 -4.87 -5.89
CA ILE A 55 -1.68 -5.02 -7.03
C ILE A 55 -1.73 -3.72 -7.84
N ILE A 56 -1.83 -2.57 -7.17
CA ILE A 56 -1.84 -1.25 -7.83
C ILE A 56 -0.53 -1.04 -8.61
N ASP A 57 0.62 -1.43 -8.06
CA ASP A 57 1.90 -1.34 -8.79
C ASP A 57 1.93 -2.19 -10.03
N ILE A 58 1.52 -3.45 -9.92
CA ILE A 58 1.48 -4.38 -11.04
C ILE A 58 0.54 -3.83 -12.12
N GLN A 59 -0.63 -3.31 -11.74
CA GLN A 59 -1.58 -2.71 -12.69
C GLN A 59 -0.99 -1.48 -13.39
N ASN A 60 -0.29 -0.62 -12.64
CA ASN A 60 0.39 0.53 -13.21
C ASN A 60 1.49 0.10 -14.18
N GLU A 61 2.31 -0.89 -13.82
CA GLU A 61 3.36 -1.43 -14.69
C GLU A 61 2.76 -2.04 -15.97
N MET A 62 1.71 -2.87 -15.84
CA MET A 62 0.98 -3.45 -16.96
C MET A 62 0.47 -2.38 -17.94
N SER A 63 -0.03 -1.26 -17.43
CA SER A 63 -0.49 -0.13 -18.25
C SER A 63 0.64 0.60 -18.98
N ALA A 64 1.86 0.50 -18.47
CA ALA A 64 3.04 1.20 -18.97
C ALA A 64 3.96 0.30 -19.82
N LEU A 65 3.71 -1.00 -19.94
CA LEU A 65 4.61 -1.95 -20.63
C LEU A 65 5.03 -1.50 -22.03
N ASN A 66 4.09 -1.01 -22.85
CA ASN A 66 4.37 -0.54 -24.21
C ASN A 66 5.26 0.71 -24.26
N LYS A 67 5.46 1.42 -23.13
CA LYS A 67 6.36 2.56 -23.01
C LYS A 67 7.72 2.17 -22.43
N ILE A 68 7.78 1.06 -21.68
CA ILE A 68 8.98 0.60 -20.99
C ILE A 68 9.82 -0.31 -21.90
N TYR A 69 9.16 -1.16 -22.69
CA TYR A 69 9.80 -2.17 -23.51
C TYR A 69 9.58 -1.88 -25.00
N GLU A 70 10.63 -2.03 -25.79
CA GLU A 70 10.58 -1.87 -27.25
C GLU A 70 10.17 -3.17 -27.96
N SER A 71 10.54 -4.31 -27.39
CA SER A 71 10.28 -5.64 -27.94
C SER A 71 8.88 -6.15 -27.57
N LYS A 72 8.12 -6.58 -28.57
CA LYS A 72 6.81 -7.24 -28.36
C LYS A 72 6.93 -8.56 -27.58
N GLU A 73 8.04 -9.28 -27.74
CA GLU A 73 8.25 -10.53 -27.02
C GLU A 73 8.52 -10.25 -25.53
N ASP A 74 9.34 -9.24 -25.22
CA ASP A 74 9.63 -8.85 -23.84
C ASP A 74 8.37 -8.36 -23.13
N ILE A 75 7.52 -7.57 -23.82
CA ILE A 75 6.21 -7.15 -23.31
C ILE A 75 5.36 -8.38 -22.97
N LYS A 76 5.33 -9.38 -23.84
CA LYS A 76 4.52 -10.59 -23.66
C LYS A 76 5.03 -11.42 -22.47
N ILE A 77 6.34 -11.65 -22.38
CA ILE A 77 6.96 -12.37 -21.26
C ILE A 77 6.67 -11.64 -19.95
N ARG A 78 6.95 -10.34 -19.89
CA ARG A 78 6.73 -9.54 -18.68
C ARG A 78 5.26 -9.50 -18.26
N LYS A 79 4.34 -9.40 -19.22
CA LYS A 79 2.89 -9.48 -18.94
C LYS A 79 2.49 -10.83 -18.34
N GLN A 80 3.10 -11.93 -18.79
CA GLN A 80 2.85 -13.25 -18.20
C GLN A 80 3.35 -13.34 -16.75
N GLU A 81 4.55 -12.83 -16.47
CA GLU A 81 5.09 -12.76 -15.10
C GLU A 81 4.19 -11.96 -14.16
N LEU A 82 3.76 -10.77 -14.60
CA LEU A 82 2.88 -9.89 -13.82
C LEU A 82 1.52 -10.55 -13.55
N ASN A 83 0.95 -11.26 -14.53
CA ASN A 83 -0.28 -12.03 -14.32
C ASN A 83 -0.08 -13.19 -13.33
N SER A 84 1.06 -13.88 -13.38
CA SER A 84 1.39 -14.92 -12.40
C SER A 84 1.46 -14.35 -10.98
N ALA A 85 2.16 -13.22 -10.82
CA ALA A 85 2.26 -12.53 -9.54
C ALA A 85 0.88 -12.10 -8.99
N LEU A 86 -0.02 -11.59 -9.85
CA LEU A 86 -1.39 -11.25 -9.45
C LEU A 86 -2.16 -12.48 -8.94
N ASN A 87 -2.01 -13.62 -9.60
CA ASN A 87 -2.66 -14.87 -9.17
C ASN A 87 -2.14 -15.33 -7.81
N GLU A 88 -0.83 -15.27 -7.58
CA GLU A 88 -0.23 -15.61 -6.29
C GLU A 88 -0.68 -14.65 -5.17
N ILE A 89 -0.80 -13.35 -5.47
CA ILE A 89 -1.37 -12.40 -4.51
C ILE A 89 -2.82 -12.77 -4.19
N ARG A 90 -3.63 -13.12 -5.20
CA ARG A 90 -5.04 -13.48 -5.02
C ARG A 90 -5.21 -14.66 -4.08
N GLU A 91 -4.44 -15.73 -4.27
CA GLU A 91 -4.49 -16.91 -3.39
C GLU A 91 -4.06 -16.59 -1.95
N ARG A 92 -3.05 -15.73 -1.78
CA ARG A 92 -2.63 -15.26 -0.45
C ARG A 92 -3.67 -14.37 0.24
N LEU A 93 -4.43 -13.60 -0.52
CA LEU A 93 -5.44 -12.69 0.00
C LEU A 93 -6.72 -13.41 0.46
N ARG A 94 -7.11 -14.50 -0.20
CA ARG A 94 -8.35 -15.21 0.09
C ARG A 94 -8.56 -15.51 1.58
N PRO A 95 -7.65 -16.20 2.30
CA PRO A 95 -7.86 -16.50 3.71
C PRO A 95 -7.89 -15.25 4.60
N LEU A 96 -7.19 -14.18 4.22
CA LEU A 96 -7.20 -12.92 4.97
C LEU A 96 -8.54 -12.21 4.85
N VAL A 97 -9.14 -12.22 3.65
CA VAL A 97 -10.48 -11.66 3.41
C VAL A 97 -11.54 -12.43 4.18
N GLU A 98 -11.41 -13.76 4.27
CA GLU A 98 -12.29 -14.61 5.07
C GLU A 98 -12.23 -14.24 6.56
N ILE A 99 -11.03 -14.10 7.14
CA ILE A 99 -10.83 -13.64 8.54
C ILE A 99 -11.47 -12.26 8.74
N LYS A 100 -11.14 -11.30 7.87
CA LYS A 100 -11.67 -9.94 7.94
C LYS A 100 -13.21 -9.94 7.91
N ASN A 101 -13.80 -10.65 6.95
CA ASN A 101 -15.25 -10.69 6.80
C ASN A 101 -15.92 -11.39 7.98
N SER A 102 -15.33 -12.47 8.50
CA SER A 102 -15.85 -13.16 9.68
C SER A 102 -15.88 -12.27 10.92
N ILE A 103 -14.90 -11.38 11.10
CA ILE A 103 -14.83 -10.47 12.24
C ILE A 103 -15.76 -9.26 12.03
N LEU A 104 -15.74 -8.67 10.83
CA LEU A 104 -16.43 -7.41 10.54
C LEU A 104 -17.91 -7.56 10.18
N ALA A 105 -18.41 -8.78 9.94
CA ALA A 105 -19.83 -9.03 9.65
C ALA A 105 -20.78 -8.49 10.73
N GLU A 106 -20.31 -8.37 11.97
CA GLU A 106 -21.06 -7.86 13.13
C GLU A 106 -21.24 -6.33 13.13
N TYR A 107 -20.50 -5.58 12.29
CA TYR A 107 -20.36 -4.11 12.37
C TYR A 107 -20.95 -3.36 11.17
N GLY A 108 -21.52 -4.07 10.20
CA GLY A 108 -22.07 -3.49 8.98
C GLY A 108 -21.01 -3.16 7.91
N ALA A 109 -21.48 -3.05 6.67
CA ALA A 109 -20.61 -2.88 5.50
C ALA A 109 -19.86 -1.55 5.49
N GLU A 110 -20.47 -0.46 5.97
CA GLU A 110 -19.86 0.87 6.01
C GLU A 110 -18.65 0.90 6.94
N PHE A 111 -18.81 0.40 8.18
CA PHE A 111 -17.71 0.28 9.13
C PHE A 111 -16.56 -0.57 8.56
N GLY A 112 -16.91 -1.73 7.98
CA GLY A 112 -15.92 -2.64 7.40
C GLY A 112 -15.13 -2.03 6.23
N ASN A 113 -15.81 -1.27 5.38
CA ASN A 113 -15.17 -0.55 4.28
C ASN A 113 -14.30 0.61 4.78
N GLU A 114 -14.79 1.35 5.77
CA GLU A 114 -14.08 2.49 6.33
C GLU A 114 -12.79 2.07 7.03
N ILE A 115 -12.82 1.05 7.89
CA ILE A 115 -11.61 0.56 8.56
C ILE A 115 -10.60 0.01 7.54
N GLN A 116 -11.05 -0.74 6.52
CA GLN A 116 -10.16 -1.22 5.47
C GLN A 116 -9.54 -0.08 4.66
N ASN A 117 -10.30 0.97 4.35
CA ASN A 117 -9.82 2.15 3.65
C ASN A 117 -8.75 2.91 4.45
N ILE A 118 -8.90 2.99 5.78
CA ILE A 118 -7.88 3.59 6.65
C ILE A 118 -6.55 2.84 6.55
N TYR A 119 -6.56 1.52 6.67
CA TYR A 119 -5.34 0.70 6.53
C TYR A 119 -4.70 0.87 5.14
N LEU A 120 -5.50 0.88 4.08
CA LEU A 120 -5.00 1.07 2.71
C LEU A 120 -4.34 2.43 2.52
N GLN A 121 -4.95 3.49 3.06
CA GLN A 121 -4.38 4.84 2.98
C GLN A 121 -3.08 4.98 3.77
N ILE A 122 -2.99 4.37 4.96
CA ILE A 122 -1.76 4.34 5.75
C ILE A 122 -0.65 3.67 4.92
N GLU A 123 -0.89 2.47 4.39
CA GLU A 123 0.09 1.73 3.60
C GLU A 123 0.55 2.52 2.36
N ALA A 124 -0.39 3.13 1.63
CA ALA A 124 -0.08 3.93 0.46
C ALA A 124 0.78 5.16 0.82
N LEU A 125 0.48 5.83 1.94
CA LEU A 125 1.24 6.97 2.43
C LEU A 125 2.64 6.58 2.92
N GLU A 126 2.78 5.46 3.63
CA GLU A 126 4.07 4.94 4.07
C GLU A 126 4.98 4.61 2.89
N LYS A 127 4.43 3.96 1.87
CA LYS A 127 5.15 3.70 0.64
C LYS A 127 5.55 4.99 -0.08
N LYS A 128 4.63 5.97 -0.20
CA LYS A 128 4.94 7.28 -0.78
C LYS A 128 6.10 7.96 -0.04
N LYS A 129 6.07 7.92 1.30
CA LYS A 129 7.15 8.43 2.15
C LYS A 129 8.48 7.72 1.88
N LYS A 130 8.48 6.39 1.76
CA LYS A 130 9.68 5.60 1.42
C LYS A 130 10.26 6.02 0.06
N ASN A 131 9.41 6.19 -0.95
CA ASN A 131 9.84 6.65 -2.27
C ASN A 131 10.48 8.04 -2.22
N PHE A 132 9.95 8.97 -1.42
CA PHE A 132 10.58 10.27 -1.23
C PHE A 132 11.92 10.20 -0.52
N SER A 133 12.12 9.26 0.41
CA SER A 133 13.44 9.01 1.00
C SER A 133 14.44 8.59 -0.06
N ILE A 134 14.07 7.62 -0.90
CA ILE A 134 14.93 7.12 -1.99
C ILE A 134 15.26 8.24 -3.00
N ILE A 135 14.26 9.02 -3.41
CA ILE A 135 14.45 10.16 -4.32
C ILE A 135 15.37 11.21 -3.68
N SER A 136 15.17 11.52 -2.40
CA SER A 136 16.06 12.43 -1.66
C SER A 136 17.49 11.90 -1.63
N ASP A 137 17.69 10.61 -1.40
CA ASP A 137 19.02 9.99 -1.36
C ASP A 137 19.67 10.01 -2.74
N LEU A 138 18.94 9.70 -3.81
CA LEU A 138 19.42 9.79 -5.20
C LEU A 138 19.86 11.22 -5.57
N VAL A 139 19.07 12.23 -5.17
CA VAL A 139 19.36 13.64 -5.48
C VAL A 139 20.57 14.15 -4.69
N ASN A 140 20.78 13.65 -3.47
CA ASN A 140 21.78 14.18 -2.54
C ASN A 140 23.08 13.38 -2.49
N ASN A 141 23.01 12.09 -2.79
CA ASN A 141 24.13 11.15 -2.72
C ASN A 141 24.10 10.22 -3.95
N PRO A 142 24.18 10.75 -5.18
CA PRO A 142 24.06 9.94 -6.40
C PRO A 142 25.14 8.85 -6.50
N GLU A 143 26.30 9.06 -5.87
CA GLU A 143 27.43 8.11 -5.82
C GLU A 143 27.09 6.81 -5.09
N ASN A 144 26.01 6.78 -4.30
CA ASN A 144 25.54 5.55 -3.65
C ASN A 144 24.75 4.61 -4.60
N PHE A 145 24.51 5.04 -5.85
CA PHE A 145 23.66 4.33 -6.82
C PHE A 145 24.36 4.03 -8.16
N THR A 146 25.68 4.26 -8.23
CA THR A 146 26.58 3.95 -9.35
C THR A 146 27.54 2.83 -8.98
#